data_AF-A0A5B0ND59-F1
#
_entry.id   AF-A0A5B0ND59-F1
#
_cell.length_a   1.000
_cell.length_b   1.000
_cell.length_c   1.000
_cell.angle_alpha   90.00
_cell.angle_beta   90.00
_cell.angle_gamma   90.00
#
_symmetry.space_group_name_H-M   'P 1'
#
loop_
_entity.id
_entity.type
_entity.pdbx_description
1 polymer ?
#
loop_
_entity_poly.entity_id
_entity_poly.type
_entity_poly.pdbx_seq_one_letter_code
_entity_poly.pdbx_strand_id
1 'polypeptide(L)'
;MMNLSQIPLLFITIGSLVLNQIPLSSGMHEGFVEREPAHGCFEPHQVDSIETDRSHVEPVPANDAIVDSKMEEIHQKINLLKRHNMQELDDVSDHLEQLHEYLIVNTVSSSMMMPQSLVEPLFENTPFSLKGCFHFFRSPSDKSSLEGMTQIKRIVASEVVPIWEYLQEKFIKFKCKGEDDAEIKLKYLKSLFLLGDYIYKNKLLKGKPTGEIEIFKPDTIINLVNFHVQLLIISKGKRLFESPEWVTPQIDLLISNPSLKHFHRSIKGLKKTKKNFLEYLILRSIMENYEFLCPIRRDDYPLEIEPYFQAFLDTNFIQQERKDCVLKSQGSVENIKSVFLPALKMIVEFFENMDNLESDEWSTRQVQKFQVLISFCILNFIIKYHLWMIVHVFPEFTRVLMSKISFMFSLLSQDKNRSQLKLAKKELMLIAEMYEQKYFVVKWIKVVCPLFLAKKKSRT
;
A
#
# COMPACT_ATOMS: atom_id res chain seq x y z
N MET A 1 23.30 54.41 -21.76
CA MET A 1 24.50 53.71 -22.30
C MET A 1 24.91 52.70 -21.24
N MET A 2 24.91 51.37 -21.42
CA MET A 2 24.99 50.50 -22.59
C MET A 2 23.95 49.35 -22.50
N ASN A 3 23.74 48.73 -23.66
CA ASN A 3 22.65 47.82 -24.06
C ASN A 3 22.56 46.49 -23.32
N LEU A 4 21.30 46.07 -23.10
CA LEU A 4 20.87 44.68 -23.03
C LEU A 4 20.99 44.02 -24.40
N SER A 5 22.00 43.18 -24.61
CA SER A 5 21.93 42.06 -25.55
C SER A 5 23.11 41.13 -25.35
N GLN A 6 22.84 39.83 -25.29
CA GLN A 6 23.77 38.68 -25.38
C GLN A 6 24.35 38.12 -24.07
N ILE A 7 23.63 37.16 -23.48
CA ILE A 7 24.22 35.96 -22.85
C ILE A 7 23.35 34.75 -23.28
N PRO A 8 23.94 33.58 -23.65
CA PRO A 8 23.29 32.59 -24.51
C PRO A 8 22.34 31.65 -23.76
N LEU A 9 21.22 31.33 -24.43
CA LEU A 9 20.31 30.23 -24.11
C LEU A 9 21.04 28.89 -24.16
N LEU A 10 21.29 28.30 -22.98
CA LEU A 10 21.65 26.89 -22.84
C LEU A 10 20.35 26.09 -22.62
N PHE A 11 19.87 25.48 -23.70
CA PHE A 11 18.81 24.47 -23.66
C PHE A 11 19.32 23.23 -22.92
N ILE A 12 18.78 22.95 -21.73
CA ILE A 12 18.75 21.60 -21.18
C ILE A 12 17.33 21.08 -21.37
N THR A 13 17.19 20.20 -22.36
CA THR A 13 16.02 19.38 -22.65
C THR A 13 15.54 18.61 -21.42
N ILE A 14 14.40 19.01 -20.85
CA ILE A 14 13.54 18.15 -20.05
C ILE A 14 12.48 17.60 -20.99
N GLY A 15 12.70 16.38 -21.47
CA GLY A 15 11.76 15.67 -22.32
C GLY A 15 10.58 15.12 -21.51
N SER A 16 9.39 15.41 -22.03
CA SER A 16 8.16 14.61 -21.93
C SER A 16 7.23 14.83 -20.73
N LEU A 17 6.56 16.00 -20.69
CA LEU A 17 5.16 16.09 -20.26
C LEU A 17 4.32 16.49 -21.49
N VAL A 18 3.49 15.57 -21.94
CA VAL A 18 2.51 15.77 -23.01
C VAL A 18 1.47 16.79 -22.52
N LEU A 19 1.62 18.03 -22.98
CA LEU A 19 0.55 19.01 -23.10
C LEU A 19 -0.13 18.78 -24.45
N ASN A 20 -1.45 18.59 -24.44
CA ASN A 20 -2.27 18.94 -25.59
C ASN A 20 -3.54 19.66 -25.12
N GLN A 21 -3.50 20.97 -25.36
CA GLN A 21 -4.53 21.80 -25.98
C GLN A 21 -5.88 21.99 -25.28
N ILE A 22 -5.99 23.19 -24.72
CA ILE A 22 -7.20 24.00 -24.47
C ILE A 22 -7.85 24.37 -25.83
N PRO A 23 -9.19 24.48 -25.89
CA PRO A 23 -9.82 25.59 -26.58
C PRO A 23 -10.54 26.50 -25.58
N LEU A 24 -10.19 27.78 -25.66
CA LEU A 24 -10.90 28.90 -25.05
C LEU A 24 -12.28 29.00 -25.69
N SER A 25 -13.33 29.09 -24.88
CA SER A 25 -14.58 29.74 -25.28
C SER A 25 -15.23 30.41 -24.09
N SER A 26 -15.49 31.69 -24.27
CA SER A 26 -16.18 32.65 -23.42
C SER A 26 -17.64 32.27 -23.15
N GLY A 27 -18.15 32.67 -21.98
CA GLY A 27 -19.59 32.72 -21.70
C GLY A 27 -19.88 33.19 -20.27
N MET A 28 -20.12 34.49 -20.11
CA MET A 28 -20.65 35.11 -18.90
C MET A 28 -22.05 34.57 -18.58
N HIS A 29 -22.37 34.41 -17.29
CA HIS A 29 -23.64 34.89 -16.73
C HIS A 29 -23.56 35.01 -15.20
N GLU A 30 -23.87 36.22 -14.73
CA GLU A 30 -24.10 36.60 -13.33
C GLU A 30 -25.43 36.02 -12.82
N GLY A 31 -25.47 35.74 -11.51
CA GLY A 31 -26.68 35.34 -10.80
C GLY A 31 -26.48 35.35 -9.29
N PHE A 32 -26.65 36.52 -8.69
CA PHE A 32 -26.83 36.74 -7.25
C PHE A 32 -28.06 35.99 -6.72
N VAL A 33 -27.97 35.30 -5.57
CA VAL A 33 -29.05 35.22 -4.55
C VAL A 33 -28.42 35.09 -3.15
N GLU A 34 -29.03 35.80 -2.20
CA GLU A 34 -28.65 36.12 -0.82
C GLU A 34 -28.69 34.95 0.21
N ARG A 35 -28.03 35.21 1.35
CA ARG A 35 -28.01 34.45 2.63
C ARG A 35 -29.41 34.50 3.33
N GLU A 36 -29.82 33.62 4.25
CA GLU A 36 -29.34 33.27 5.62
C GLU A 36 -30.23 32.09 6.18
N PRO A 37 -30.25 31.71 7.49
CA PRO A 37 -29.23 30.97 8.25
C PRO A 37 -29.77 29.72 9.02
N ALA A 38 -28.81 28.95 9.55
CA ALA A 38 -28.80 28.16 10.80
C ALA A 38 -29.89 27.10 11.12
N HIS A 39 -29.45 25.84 11.21
CA HIS A 39 -29.39 24.98 12.41
C HIS A 39 -29.56 23.50 12.04
N GLY A 40 -28.63 22.66 12.50
CA GLY A 40 -28.78 21.20 12.42
C GLY A 40 -27.46 20.48 12.71
N CYS A 41 -27.40 19.81 13.85
CA CYS A 41 -26.31 18.94 14.27
C CYS A 41 -25.96 17.91 13.20
N PHE A 42 -24.68 17.70 12.92
CA PHE A 42 -24.22 16.58 12.08
C PHE A 42 -23.50 15.55 12.94
N GLU A 43 -24.12 14.38 13.05
CA GLU A 43 -23.47 13.13 13.45
C GLU A 43 -22.44 12.71 12.39
N PRO A 44 -21.39 11.95 12.75
CA PRO A 44 -20.40 11.48 11.80
C PRO A 44 -21.01 10.42 10.86
N HIS A 45 -20.91 10.68 9.55
CA HIS A 45 -21.38 9.78 8.51
C HIS A 45 -20.63 8.45 8.52
N GLN A 46 -21.34 7.39 8.92
CA GLN A 46 -21.04 6.02 8.52
C GLN A 46 -21.18 5.93 6.99
N VAL A 47 -20.20 5.33 6.33
CA VAL A 47 -20.35 4.90 4.94
C VAL A 47 -21.30 3.71 4.98
N ASP A 48 -22.54 3.94 4.56
CA ASP A 48 -23.61 2.94 4.56
C ASP A 48 -23.14 1.63 3.92
N SER A 49 -23.04 0.63 4.79
CA SER A 49 -23.34 -0.76 4.47
C SER A 49 -24.68 -0.83 3.75
N ILE A 50 -24.68 -1.48 2.58
CA ILE A 50 -25.89 -1.84 1.85
C ILE A 50 -26.77 -2.69 2.78
N GLU A 51 -27.81 -2.08 3.35
CA GLU A 51 -28.91 -2.78 4.01
C GLU A 51 -29.69 -3.55 2.94
N THR A 52 -29.59 -4.87 2.98
CA THR A 52 -30.59 -5.76 2.39
C THR A 52 -31.72 -5.94 3.41
N ASP A 53 -32.88 -5.49 2.97
CA ASP A 53 -34.21 -5.57 3.57
C ASP A 53 -34.47 -6.91 4.31
N ARG A 54 -34.86 -6.81 5.60
CA ARG A 54 -35.35 -7.93 6.40
C ARG A 54 -36.87 -7.93 6.40
N SER A 55 -37.49 -8.61 5.44
CA SER A 55 -38.78 -9.30 5.68
C SER A 55 -39.14 -10.24 4.53
N HIS A 56 -38.69 -11.48 4.62
CA HIS A 56 -39.50 -12.69 4.44
C HIS A 56 -38.59 -13.92 4.52
N VAL A 57 -38.83 -14.76 5.53
CA VAL A 57 -38.20 -16.07 5.65
C VAL A 57 -38.90 -17.01 4.68
N GLU A 58 -38.25 -17.29 3.55
CA GLU A 58 -38.47 -18.53 2.79
C GLU A 58 -37.23 -19.43 2.97
N PRO A 59 -37.42 -20.75 3.10
CA PRO A 59 -36.32 -21.67 3.37
C PRO A 59 -35.43 -21.76 2.13
N VAL A 60 -34.13 -21.53 2.30
CA VAL A 60 -33.11 -21.76 1.26
C VAL A 60 -32.49 -23.14 1.49
N PRO A 61 -32.68 -24.13 0.60
CA PRO A 61 -31.80 -25.29 0.52
C PRO A 61 -31.13 -25.35 -0.87
N ALA A 62 -29.78 -25.32 -0.93
CA ALA A 62 -28.96 -25.91 -2.01
C ALA A 62 -27.45 -25.56 -1.96
N ASN A 63 -26.99 -24.56 -1.20
CA ASN A 63 -25.60 -24.09 -1.31
C ASN A 63 -24.57 -24.92 -0.53
N ASP A 64 -24.97 -25.62 0.54
CA ASP A 64 -24.01 -26.30 1.41
C ASP A 64 -23.48 -27.61 0.79
N ALA A 65 -24.34 -28.40 0.14
CA ALA A 65 -23.94 -29.66 -0.50
C ALA A 65 -22.93 -29.48 -1.67
N ILE A 66 -22.99 -28.34 -2.37
CA ILE A 66 -22.05 -28.01 -3.46
C ILE A 66 -20.68 -27.60 -2.89
N VAL A 67 -20.66 -26.94 -1.73
CA VAL A 67 -19.43 -26.56 -1.05
C VAL A 67 -18.67 -27.79 -0.57
N ASP A 68 -19.37 -28.78 -0.02
CA ASP A 68 -18.78 -30.02 0.50
C ASP A 68 -18.22 -30.91 -0.62
N SER A 69 -18.92 -31.03 -1.76
CA SER A 69 -18.47 -31.82 -2.91
C SER A 69 -17.15 -31.30 -3.51
N LYS A 70 -17.01 -29.97 -3.64
CA LYS A 70 -15.78 -29.36 -4.18
C LYS A 70 -14.63 -29.39 -3.16
N MET A 71 -14.93 -29.38 -1.86
CA MET A 71 -13.92 -29.54 -0.81
C MET A 71 -13.29 -30.95 -0.88
N GLU A 72 -14.11 -31.99 -0.98
CA GLU A 72 -13.64 -33.37 -1.09
C GLU A 72 -12.82 -33.60 -2.37
N GLU A 73 -13.24 -33.03 -3.50
CA GLU A 73 -12.47 -33.09 -4.75
C GLU A 73 -11.05 -32.51 -4.59
N ILE A 74 -10.93 -31.39 -3.85
CA ILE A 74 -9.64 -30.73 -3.62
C ILE A 74 -8.77 -31.54 -2.67
N HIS A 75 -9.34 -32.11 -1.61
CA HIS A 75 -8.63 -33.01 -0.72
C HIS A 75 -8.09 -34.24 -1.48
N GLN A 76 -8.89 -34.82 -2.38
CA GLN A 76 -8.45 -35.93 -3.25
C GLN A 76 -7.32 -35.52 -4.21
N LYS A 77 -7.34 -34.30 -4.74
CA LYS A 77 -6.25 -33.76 -5.58
C LYS A 77 -4.96 -33.56 -4.80
N ILE A 78 -5.02 -33.13 -3.54
CA ILE A 78 -3.85 -33.03 -2.66
C ILE A 78 -3.26 -34.42 -2.40
N ASN A 79 -4.12 -35.42 -2.14
CA ASN A 79 -3.69 -36.82 -1.99
C ASN A 79 -3.16 -37.45 -3.28
N LEU A 80 -3.60 -36.99 -4.45
CA LEU A 80 -2.97 -37.34 -5.74
C LEU A 80 -1.56 -36.76 -5.85
N LEU A 81 -1.39 -35.49 -5.44
CA LEU A 81 -0.09 -34.81 -5.51
C LEU A 81 0.97 -35.54 -4.66
N LYS A 82 0.61 -35.96 -3.44
CA LYS A 82 1.48 -36.74 -2.55
C LYS A 82 1.92 -38.09 -3.13
N ARG A 83 1.11 -38.68 -4.02
CA ARG A 83 1.41 -40.00 -4.62
C ARG A 83 2.46 -39.98 -5.72
N HIS A 84 2.88 -38.80 -6.20
CA HIS A 84 3.99 -38.72 -7.14
C HIS A 84 5.34 -39.13 -6.52
N ASN A 85 5.43 -39.23 -5.17
CA ASN A 85 6.65 -39.58 -4.43
C ASN A 85 7.87 -38.75 -4.88
N MET A 86 7.62 -37.46 -5.11
CA MET A 86 8.62 -36.52 -5.56
C MET A 86 8.96 -35.58 -4.42
N GLN A 87 10.19 -35.65 -3.92
CA GLN A 87 10.65 -34.83 -2.82
C GLN A 87 10.44 -33.33 -3.06
N GLU A 88 10.49 -32.89 -4.33
CA GLU A 88 10.25 -31.50 -4.72
C GLU A 88 8.78 -31.05 -4.61
N LEU A 89 7.84 -31.99 -4.54
CA LEU A 89 6.40 -31.74 -4.43
C LEU A 89 5.86 -32.01 -3.03
N ASP A 90 6.59 -32.73 -2.18
CA ASP A 90 6.16 -33.04 -0.80
C ASP A 90 5.88 -31.74 -0.03
N ASP A 91 6.85 -30.82 0.03
CA ASP A 91 6.69 -29.50 0.69
C ASP A 91 5.51 -28.70 0.13
N VAL A 92 5.28 -28.78 -1.20
CA VAL A 92 4.18 -28.08 -1.85
C VAL A 92 2.84 -28.71 -1.47
N SER A 93 2.77 -30.04 -1.40
CA SER A 93 1.56 -30.78 -1.09
C SER A 93 1.13 -30.59 0.36
N ASP A 94 2.06 -30.66 1.31
CA ASP A 94 1.81 -30.44 2.73
C ASP A 94 1.36 -29.01 2.99
N HIS A 95 1.95 -28.04 2.29
CA HIS A 95 1.52 -26.66 2.41
C HIS A 95 0.13 -26.40 1.81
N LEU A 96 -0.18 -27.00 0.66
CA LEU A 96 -1.52 -26.89 0.07
C LEU A 96 -2.58 -27.52 0.97
N GLU A 97 -2.25 -28.60 1.67
CA GLU A 97 -3.09 -29.22 2.69
C GLU A 97 -3.33 -28.28 3.87
N GLN A 98 -2.28 -27.70 4.44
CA GLN A 98 -2.36 -26.67 5.49
C GLN A 98 -3.29 -25.50 5.11
N LEU A 99 -3.12 -24.96 3.89
CA LEU A 99 -3.99 -23.91 3.36
C LEU A 99 -5.44 -24.38 3.17
N HIS A 100 -5.64 -25.65 2.84
CA HIS A 100 -6.96 -26.23 2.67
C HIS A 100 -7.66 -26.41 4.03
N GLU A 101 -6.96 -26.97 5.02
CA GLU A 101 -7.46 -27.18 6.38
C GLU A 101 -7.87 -25.86 7.05
N TYR A 102 -7.06 -24.80 6.92
CA TYR A 102 -7.42 -23.48 7.44
C TYR A 102 -8.75 -22.95 6.90
N LEU A 103 -9.10 -23.29 5.65
CA LEU A 103 -10.38 -22.91 5.07
C LEU A 103 -11.55 -23.76 5.61
N ILE A 104 -11.31 -25.02 5.98
CA ILE A 104 -12.34 -25.96 6.48
C ILE A 104 -12.70 -25.69 7.94
N VAL A 105 -11.71 -25.47 8.81
CA VAL A 105 -11.90 -25.45 10.27
C VAL A 105 -12.85 -24.33 10.73
N ASN A 106 -13.00 -23.25 9.96
CA ASN A 106 -13.89 -22.13 10.31
C ASN A 106 -15.15 -22.01 9.43
N THR A 107 -15.38 -22.93 8.48
CA THR A 107 -16.70 -23.05 7.81
C THR A 107 -17.71 -23.83 8.64
N VAL A 108 -17.23 -24.63 9.59
CA VAL A 108 -18.04 -25.31 10.60
C VAL A 108 -17.86 -24.54 11.90
N SER A 109 -18.91 -23.89 12.41
CA SER A 109 -18.89 -23.15 13.67
C SER A 109 -18.36 -24.02 14.82
N SER A 110 -17.06 -23.95 15.11
CA SER A 110 -16.51 -24.53 16.32
C SER A 110 -15.43 -23.61 16.89
N SER A 111 -15.73 -23.13 18.09
CA SER A 111 -14.82 -22.44 19.00
C SER A 111 -13.71 -23.42 19.42
N MET A 112 -12.62 -23.50 18.67
CA MET A 112 -11.37 -24.05 19.17
C MET A 112 -10.21 -23.10 18.85
N MET A 113 -9.34 -22.92 19.85
CA MET A 113 -8.08 -22.19 19.72
C MET A 113 -7.25 -22.79 18.57
N MET A 114 -7.05 -22.00 17.53
CA MET A 114 -6.23 -22.37 16.37
C MET A 114 -4.75 -22.47 16.77
N PRO A 115 -4.04 -23.56 16.41
CA PRO A 115 -2.59 -23.60 16.52
C PRO A 115 -1.97 -22.47 15.69
N GLN A 116 -1.08 -21.67 16.28
CA GLN A 116 -0.40 -20.54 15.61
C GLN A 116 0.48 -20.95 14.40
N SER A 117 0.60 -22.26 14.09
CA SER A 117 1.48 -22.81 13.06
C SER A 117 0.78 -23.44 11.86
N LEU A 118 -0.55 -23.28 11.68
CA LEU A 118 -1.26 -23.99 10.60
C LEU A 118 -0.85 -23.60 9.18
N VAL A 119 -0.16 -22.48 8.97
CA VAL A 119 0.26 -22.04 7.64
C VAL A 119 1.64 -21.40 7.74
N GLU A 120 2.69 -22.08 7.27
CA GLU A 120 4.02 -21.48 7.11
C GLU A 120 4.24 -21.01 5.68
N PRO A 121 4.83 -19.83 5.38
CA PRO A 121 4.94 -19.41 4.00
C PRO A 121 5.78 -20.41 3.18
N LEU A 122 5.24 -20.94 2.08
CA LEU A 122 5.85 -21.88 1.10
C LEU A 122 7.33 -21.61 0.75
N PHE A 123 7.83 -20.38 0.97
CA PHE A 123 9.10 -19.92 0.42
C PHE A 123 9.97 -19.08 1.36
N GLU A 124 9.75 -19.09 2.69
CA GLU A 124 10.49 -18.18 3.57
C GLU A 124 11.40 -18.75 4.66
N ASN A 125 11.34 -20.03 5.04
CA ASN A 125 12.21 -20.51 6.12
C ASN A 125 12.67 -21.96 5.91
N THR A 126 13.87 -22.17 5.36
CA THR A 126 14.74 -23.27 5.81
C THR A 126 16.21 -23.10 5.33
N PRO A 127 17.20 -23.28 6.21
CA PRO A 127 18.60 -23.56 5.84
C PRO A 127 18.76 -24.95 5.17
N PHE A 128 17.73 -25.80 5.24
CA PHE A 128 17.65 -27.12 4.63
C PHE A 128 16.41 -27.23 3.71
N SER A 129 16.67 -27.34 2.41
CA SER A 129 15.81 -27.82 1.29
C SER A 129 15.12 -26.87 0.30
N LEU A 130 14.76 -25.62 0.59
CA LEU A 130 14.23 -24.76 -0.51
C LEU A 130 15.32 -24.13 -1.39
N LYS A 131 16.59 -24.19 -0.98
CA LYS A 131 17.71 -24.00 -1.90
C LYS A 131 17.68 -25.02 -3.05
N GLY A 132 17.16 -26.23 -2.82
CA GLY A 132 16.95 -27.24 -3.87
C GLY A 132 15.81 -26.86 -4.82
N CYS A 133 14.65 -26.47 -4.27
CA CYS A 133 13.46 -26.16 -5.06
C CYS A 133 13.62 -24.90 -5.95
N PHE A 134 14.47 -23.93 -5.57
CA PHE A 134 14.80 -22.78 -6.43
C PHE A 134 16.02 -22.98 -7.34
N HIS A 135 16.96 -23.88 -7.01
CA HIS A 135 17.96 -24.34 -7.99
C HIS A 135 17.31 -25.12 -9.14
N PHE A 136 16.11 -25.66 -8.90
CA PHE A 136 15.25 -26.33 -9.88
C PHE A 136 14.79 -25.45 -11.05
N PHE A 137 14.65 -24.12 -10.84
CA PHE A 137 14.08 -23.20 -11.84
C PHE A 137 15.12 -22.33 -12.57
N ARG A 138 16.40 -22.62 -12.39
CA ARG A 138 17.50 -22.05 -13.17
C ARG A 138 17.74 -22.94 -14.39
N SER A 139 17.84 -22.34 -15.58
CA SER A 139 18.00 -23.08 -16.85
C SER A 139 19.04 -24.21 -16.73
N PRO A 140 18.68 -25.45 -17.08
CA PRO A 140 19.62 -26.56 -17.03
C PRO A 140 20.62 -26.47 -18.17
N SER A 141 21.89 -26.80 -17.88
CA SER A 141 22.91 -27.08 -18.89
C SER A 141 22.80 -28.49 -19.49
N ASP A 142 22.04 -29.39 -18.85
CA ASP A 142 21.97 -30.82 -19.21
C ASP A 142 20.57 -31.32 -19.63
N LYS A 143 20.55 -32.32 -20.53
CA LYS A 143 19.34 -32.88 -21.15
C LYS A 143 18.45 -33.68 -20.19
N SER A 144 19.01 -34.40 -19.22
CA SER A 144 18.25 -35.19 -18.23
C SER A 144 17.45 -34.31 -17.26
N SER A 145 18.01 -33.16 -16.88
CA SER A 145 17.31 -32.17 -16.04
C SER A 145 16.15 -31.46 -16.75
N LEU A 146 16.16 -31.42 -18.09
CA LEU A 146 15.09 -30.78 -18.86
C LEU A 146 13.80 -31.62 -18.87
N GLU A 147 13.93 -32.93 -18.89
CA GLU A 147 12.80 -33.87 -18.94
C GLU A 147 12.06 -33.94 -17.60
N GLY A 148 12.79 -34.05 -16.48
CA GLY A 148 12.21 -33.96 -15.14
C GLY A 148 11.53 -32.60 -14.87
N MET A 149 12.12 -31.51 -15.34
CA MET A 149 11.52 -30.17 -15.23
C MET A 149 10.24 -30.02 -16.07
N THR A 150 10.17 -30.70 -17.21
CA THR A 150 8.96 -30.73 -18.04
C THR A 150 7.85 -31.54 -17.37
N GLN A 151 8.19 -32.65 -16.73
CA GLN A 151 7.26 -33.46 -15.93
C GLN A 151 6.68 -32.67 -14.75
N ILE A 152 7.52 -31.99 -13.96
CA ILE A 152 7.06 -31.17 -12.83
C ILE A 152 6.16 -30.03 -13.29
N LYS A 153 6.54 -29.32 -14.36
CA LYS A 153 5.68 -28.27 -14.91
C LYS A 153 4.32 -28.81 -15.35
N ARG A 154 4.28 -30.03 -15.89
CA ARG A 154 3.02 -30.70 -16.24
C ARG A 154 2.19 -30.99 -14.99
N ILE A 155 2.78 -31.58 -13.94
CA ILE A 155 2.11 -31.87 -12.67
C ILE A 155 1.57 -30.59 -12.02
N VAL A 156 2.40 -29.54 -11.92
CA VAL A 156 1.97 -28.25 -11.38
C VAL A 156 0.79 -27.70 -12.17
N ALA A 157 0.85 -27.75 -13.50
CA ALA A 157 -0.22 -27.24 -14.34
C ALA A 157 -1.51 -28.10 -14.32
N SER A 158 -1.43 -29.40 -13.99
CA SER A 158 -2.61 -30.29 -13.92
C SER A 158 -3.21 -30.41 -12.53
N GLU A 159 -2.41 -30.30 -11.48
CA GLU A 159 -2.80 -30.65 -10.10
C GLU A 159 -2.70 -29.45 -9.16
N VAL A 160 -1.55 -28.77 -9.13
CA VAL A 160 -1.33 -27.62 -8.22
C VAL A 160 -2.15 -26.40 -8.61
N VAL A 161 -2.20 -26.05 -9.91
CA VAL A 161 -2.94 -24.87 -10.39
C VAL A 161 -4.43 -24.95 -10.02
N PRO A 162 -5.15 -26.07 -10.26
CA PRO A 162 -6.55 -26.19 -9.82
C PRO A 162 -6.75 -26.06 -8.31
N ILE A 163 -5.86 -26.65 -7.49
CA ILE A 163 -5.92 -26.51 -6.03
C ILE A 163 -5.73 -25.04 -5.65
N TRP A 164 -4.69 -24.39 -6.17
CA TRP A 164 -4.41 -22.98 -5.90
C TRP A 164 -5.55 -22.05 -6.36
N GLU A 165 -6.15 -22.29 -7.54
CA GLU A 165 -7.31 -21.53 -8.04
C GLU A 165 -8.51 -21.64 -7.08
N TYR A 166 -8.75 -22.82 -6.53
CA TYR A 166 -9.79 -23.03 -5.52
C TYR A 166 -9.48 -22.31 -4.21
N LEU A 167 -8.26 -22.47 -3.69
CA LEU A 167 -7.83 -21.89 -2.40
C LEU A 167 -7.92 -20.35 -2.44
N GLN A 168 -7.45 -19.71 -3.51
CA GLN A 168 -7.53 -18.26 -3.63
C GLN A 168 -8.98 -17.76 -3.69
N GLU A 169 -9.87 -18.45 -4.42
CA GLU A 169 -11.28 -18.05 -4.55
C GLU A 169 -11.99 -18.14 -3.19
N LYS A 170 -11.78 -19.25 -2.48
CA LYS A 170 -12.36 -19.47 -1.16
C LYS A 170 -11.82 -18.51 -0.12
N PHE A 171 -10.51 -18.28 -0.10
CA PHE A 171 -9.91 -17.32 0.82
C PHE A 171 -10.47 -15.91 0.60
N ILE A 172 -10.53 -15.45 -0.65
CA ILE A 172 -11.08 -14.13 -0.99
C ILE A 172 -12.56 -14.03 -0.59
N LYS A 173 -13.36 -15.07 -0.82
CA LYS A 173 -14.79 -15.06 -0.53
C LYS A 173 -15.10 -15.07 0.96
N PHE A 174 -14.37 -15.88 1.74
CA PHE A 174 -14.75 -16.23 3.11
C PHE A 174 -13.80 -15.71 4.19
N LYS A 175 -12.52 -15.47 3.86
CA LYS A 175 -11.47 -15.14 4.84
C LYS A 175 -10.86 -13.75 4.66
N CYS A 176 -11.06 -13.10 3.52
CA CYS A 176 -10.73 -11.68 3.31
C CYS A 176 -11.76 -10.73 3.95
N LYS A 177 -12.22 -11.09 5.15
CA LYS A 177 -13.14 -10.32 5.99
C LYS A 177 -12.77 -10.59 7.45
N GLY A 178 -13.04 -9.62 8.32
CA GLY A 178 -12.75 -9.76 9.75
C GLY A 178 -11.26 -9.74 10.10
N GLU A 179 -11.00 -9.50 11.38
CA GLU A 179 -9.67 -9.22 11.94
C GLU A 179 -9.10 -10.40 12.74
N ASP A 180 -9.83 -11.51 12.81
CA ASP A 180 -9.41 -12.76 13.43
C ASP A 180 -8.18 -13.37 12.75
N ASP A 181 -7.37 -14.09 13.52
CA ASP A 181 -6.21 -14.86 13.05
C ASP A 181 -5.25 -14.06 12.15
N ALA A 182 -5.03 -12.78 12.46
CA ALA A 182 -4.37 -11.85 11.54
C ALA A 182 -3.00 -12.35 11.04
N GLU A 183 -2.19 -12.94 11.92
CA GLU A 183 -0.90 -13.53 11.54
C GLU A 183 -1.03 -14.71 10.58
N ILE A 184 -2.02 -15.59 10.79
CA ILE A 184 -2.27 -16.75 9.91
C ILE A 184 -2.73 -16.25 8.54
N LYS A 185 -3.65 -15.28 8.49
CA LYS A 185 -4.12 -14.68 7.24
C LYS A 185 -2.99 -13.98 6.46
N LEU A 186 -2.04 -13.34 7.15
CA LEU A 186 -0.83 -12.77 6.53
C LEU A 186 0.01 -13.86 5.86
N LYS A 187 0.30 -14.97 6.56
CA LYS A 187 1.06 -16.11 6.02
C LYS A 187 0.32 -16.78 4.85
N TYR A 188 -1.00 -16.88 4.94
CA TYR A 188 -1.87 -17.41 3.88
C TYR A 188 -1.78 -16.58 2.60
N LEU A 189 -2.00 -15.27 2.70
CA LEU A 189 -1.90 -14.34 1.57
C LEU A 189 -0.53 -14.41 0.90
N LYS A 190 0.52 -14.39 1.71
CA LYS A 190 1.89 -14.49 1.24
C LYS A 190 2.11 -15.75 0.41
N SER A 191 1.63 -16.89 0.91
CA SER A 191 1.71 -18.18 0.22
C SER A 191 0.97 -18.17 -1.12
N LEU A 192 -0.27 -17.65 -1.14
CA LEU A 192 -1.08 -17.54 -2.37
C LEU A 192 -0.38 -16.70 -3.45
N PHE A 193 0.14 -15.53 -3.08
CA PHE A 193 0.80 -14.63 -4.02
C PHE A 193 2.13 -15.19 -4.52
N LEU A 194 2.93 -15.81 -3.67
CA LEU A 194 4.20 -16.40 -4.09
C LEU A 194 4.00 -17.58 -5.04
N LEU A 195 3.04 -18.46 -4.76
CA LEU A 195 2.68 -19.57 -5.65
C LEU A 195 2.09 -19.05 -6.97
N GLY A 196 1.21 -18.05 -6.90
CA GLY A 196 0.65 -17.39 -8.08
C GLY A 196 1.72 -16.72 -8.95
N ASP A 197 2.71 -16.06 -8.35
CA ASP A 197 3.84 -15.46 -9.05
C ASP A 197 4.69 -16.51 -9.75
N TYR A 198 4.90 -17.66 -9.12
CA TYR A 198 5.61 -18.78 -9.73
C TYR A 198 4.84 -19.35 -10.93
N ILE A 199 3.53 -19.61 -10.77
CA ILE A 199 2.63 -20.07 -11.84
C ILE A 199 2.66 -19.11 -13.04
N TYR A 200 2.57 -17.80 -12.76
CA TYR A 200 2.61 -16.74 -13.77
C TYR A 200 3.95 -16.71 -14.52
N LYS A 201 5.08 -16.64 -13.79
CA LYS A 201 6.43 -16.56 -14.38
C LYS A 201 6.73 -17.75 -15.29
N ASN A 202 6.22 -18.93 -14.96
CA ASN A 202 6.43 -20.15 -15.71
C ASN A 202 5.36 -20.43 -16.77
N LYS A 203 4.39 -19.52 -16.97
CA LYS A 203 3.29 -19.66 -17.95
C LYS A 203 2.51 -20.97 -17.78
N LEU A 204 2.23 -21.36 -16.53
CA LEU A 204 1.57 -22.64 -16.20
C LEU A 204 0.03 -22.57 -16.25
N LEU A 205 -0.52 -21.39 -16.55
CA LEU A 205 -1.93 -21.18 -16.82
C LEU A 205 -2.20 -21.61 -18.27
N LYS A 206 -2.86 -22.77 -18.46
CA LYS A 206 -3.13 -23.40 -19.76
C LYS A 206 -4.10 -22.58 -20.63
N GLY A 207 -3.65 -21.44 -21.15
CA GLY A 207 -4.42 -20.59 -22.06
C GLY A 207 -5.50 -19.71 -21.40
N LYS A 208 -5.72 -19.81 -20.08
CA LYS A 208 -6.59 -18.87 -19.35
C LYS A 208 -5.96 -17.47 -19.35
N PRO A 209 -6.67 -16.43 -19.83
CA PRO A 209 -6.24 -15.05 -19.64
C PRO A 209 -6.04 -14.77 -18.15
N THR A 210 -4.94 -14.12 -17.79
CA THR A 210 -4.66 -13.75 -16.39
C THR A 210 -5.72 -12.83 -15.77
N GLY A 211 -6.58 -12.21 -16.59
CA GLY A 211 -7.72 -11.41 -16.12
C GLY A 211 -8.91 -12.24 -15.61
N GLU A 212 -8.95 -13.55 -15.86
CA GLU A 212 -9.99 -14.45 -15.35
C GLU A 212 -9.69 -14.94 -13.93
N ILE A 213 -8.43 -14.84 -13.50
CA ILE A 213 -7.99 -15.27 -12.17
C ILE A 213 -8.26 -14.15 -11.17
N GLU A 214 -9.11 -14.43 -10.19
CA GLU A 214 -9.62 -13.45 -9.23
C GLU A 214 -8.51 -12.71 -8.48
N ILE A 215 -7.54 -13.42 -7.88
CA ILE A 215 -6.39 -12.81 -7.18
C ILE A 215 -5.50 -11.90 -8.05
N PHE A 216 -5.64 -11.94 -9.38
CA PHE A 216 -4.92 -11.07 -10.32
C PHE A 216 -5.77 -9.95 -10.91
N LYS A 217 -7.07 -9.89 -10.59
CA LYS A 217 -7.91 -8.77 -11.02
C LYS A 217 -7.50 -7.48 -10.32
N PRO A 218 -7.48 -6.32 -11.02
CA PRO A 218 -6.99 -5.07 -10.45
C PRO A 218 -7.65 -4.65 -9.13
N ASP A 219 -8.98 -4.76 -9.04
CA ASP A 219 -9.73 -4.37 -7.83
C ASP A 219 -9.46 -5.32 -6.67
N THR A 220 -9.37 -6.61 -6.98
CA THR A 220 -9.01 -7.65 -6.01
C THR A 220 -7.59 -7.44 -5.48
N ILE A 221 -6.63 -7.11 -6.34
CA ILE A 221 -5.26 -6.76 -5.91
C ILE A 221 -5.29 -5.57 -4.94
N ILE A 222 -6.03 -4.52 -5.26
CA ILE A 222 -6.12 -3.33 -4.38
C ILE A 222 -6.68 -3.72 -3.01
N ASN A 223 -7.78 -4.45 -2.99
CA ASN A 223 -8.43 -4.89 -1.76
C ASN A 223 -7.51 -5.81 -0.94
N LEU A 224 -6.80 -6.73 -1.58
CA LEU A 224 -5.89 -7.66 -0.91
C LEU A 224 -4.65 -6.98 -0.35
N VAL A 225 -4.08 -5.99 -1.04
CA VAL A 225 -2.97 -5.20 -0.51
C VAL A 225 -3.44 -4.36 0.68
N ASN A 226 -4.61 -3.72 0.58
CA ASN A 226 -5.16 -2.95 1.69
C ASN A 226 -5.46 -3.84 2.91
N PHE A 227 -6.07 -5.00 2.66
CA PHE A 227 -6.34 -6.00 3.69
C PHE A 227 -5.04 -6.49 4.35
N HIS A 228 -3.99 -6.75 3.58
CA HIS A 228 -2.67 -7.10 4.13
C HIS A 228 -2.12 -6.01 5.06
N VAL A 229 -2.22 -4.74 4.67
CA VAL A 229 -1.81 -3.61 5.52
C VAL A 229 -2.63 -3.58 6.81
N GLN A 230 -3.95 -3.74 6.74
CA GLN A 230 -4.80 -3.78 7.94
C GLN A 230 -4.41 -4.94 8.87
N LEU A 231 -4.15 -6.14 8.33
CA LEU A 231 -3.69 -7.27 9.15
C LEU A 231 -2.32 -7.00 9.80
N LEU A 232 -1.39 -6.30 9.12
CA LEU A 232 -0.12 -5.87 9.71
C LEU A 232 -0.34 -4.89 10.86
N ILE A 233 -1.26 -3.94 10.69
CA ILE A 233 -1.65 -2.99 11.73
C ILE A 233 -2.18 -3.75 12.93
N ILE A 234 -3.20 -4.59 12.76
CA ILE A 234 -3.83 -5.36 13.84
C ILE A 234 -2.84 -6.27 14.58
N SER A 235 -2.03 -7.02 13.83
CA SER A 235 -1.11 -8.01 14.43
C SER A 235 0.04 -7.36 15.22
N LYS A 236 0.50 -6.17 14.82
CA LYS A 236 1.70 -5.54 15.43
C LYS A 236 1.40 -4.29 16.25
N GLY A 237 0.29 -3.61 15.98
CA GLY A 237 -0.08 -2.31 16.56
C GLY A 237 1.08 -1.33 16.55
N LYS A 238 1.35 -0.71 17.70
CA LYS A 238 2.49 0.20 17.92
C LYS A 238 3.87 -0.36 17.57
N ARG A 239 4.04 -1.69 17.51
CA ARG A 239 5.31 -2.33 17.11
C ARG A 239 5.49 -2.37 15.59
N LEU A 240 4.47 -2.00 14.80
CA LEU A 240 4.57 -1.94 13.35
C LEU A 240 5.49 -0.79 12.91
N PHE A 241 5.38 0.38 13.55
CA PHE A 241 6.23 1.52 13.23
C PHE A 241 7.70 1.19 13.51
N GLU A 242 8.58 1.59 12.60
CA GLU A 242 10.01 1.21 12.54
C GLU A 242 10.33 -0.28 12.33
N SER A 243 9.32 -1.16 12.26
CA SER A 243 9.57 -2.55 11.89
C SER A 243 9.92 -2.70 10.41
N PRO A 244 10.63 -3.78 10.00
CA PRO A 244 10.86 -4.09 8.59
C PRO A 244 9.58 -4.23 7.76
N GLU A 245 8.44 -4.52 8.41
CA GLU A 245 7.13 -4.66 7.78
C GLU A 245 6.34 -3.37 7.71
N TRP A 246 6.85 -2.25 8.25
CA TRP A 246 6.23 -0.95 8.09
C TRP A 246 6.05 -0.61 6.61
N VAL A 247 4.88 -0.08 6.26
CA VAL A 247 4.49 0.24 4.88
C VAL A 247 4.34 1.75 4.73
N THR A 248 5.07 2.34 3.78
CA THR A 248 4.88 3.74 3.39
C THR A 248 3.99 3.80 2.14
N PRO A 249 2.86 4.55 2.14
CA PRO A 249 1.83 4.47 1.10
C PRO A 249 2.28 4.70 -0.35
N GLN A 250 3.35 5.47 -0.58
CA GLN A 250 3.78 5.82 -1.93
C GLN A 250 4.11 4.57 -2.74
N ILE A 251 3.55 4.46 -3.94
CA ILE A 251 3.63 3.25 -4.77
C ILE A 251 5.06 2.76 -4.98
N ASP A 252 5.99 3.69 -5.23
CA ASP A 252 7.41 3.38 -5.42
C ASP A 252 8.05 2.80 -4.15
N LEU A 253 7.61 3.24 -2.97
CA LEU A 253 8.05 2.68 -1.69
C LEU A 253 7.40 1.31 -1.44
N LEU A 254 6.12 1.11 -1.76
CA LEU A 254 5.45 -0.20 -1.67
C LEU A 254 6.14 -1.28 -2.50
N ILE A 255 6.41 -0.99 -3.78
CA ILE A 255 7.09 -1.93 -4.70
C ILE A 255 8.58 -2.08 -4.39
N SER A 256 9.11 -1.26 -3.48
CA SER A 256 10.49 -1.33 -3.02
C SER A 256 10.65 -2.09 -1.72
N ASN A 257 9.59 -2.17 -0.92
CA ASN A 257 9.57 -2.75 0.41
C ASN A 257 9.74 -4.27 0.35
N PRO A 258 10.80 -4.84 0.97
CA PRO A 258 11.03 -6.29 1.00
C PRO A 258 9.87 -7.10 1.59
N SER A 259 9.18 -6.59 2.61
CA SER A 259 8.08 -7.28 3.29
C SER A 259 6.86 -7.45 2.38
N LEU A 260 6.70 -6.58 1.38
CA LEU A 260 5.65 -6.65 0.35
C LEU A 260 6.09 -7.32 -0.95
N LYS A 261 7.25 -8.01 -0.98
CA LYS A 261 7.82 -8.61 -2.20
C LYS A 261 6.83 -9.48 -2.98
N HIS A 262 5.98 -10.22 -2.27
CA HIS A 262 4.95 -11.08 -2.86
C HIS A 262 3.87 -10.31 -3.63
N PHE A 263 3.63 -9.04 -3.33
CA PHE A 263 2.70 -8.18 -4.08
C PHE A 263 3.35 -7.38 -5.22
N HIS A 264 4.69 -7.32 -5.29
CA HIS A 264 5.39 -6.39 -6.21
C HIS A 264 4.97 -6.54 -7.66
N ARG A 265 4.82 -7.77 -8.17
CA ARG A 265 4.39 -8.01 -9.55
C ARG A 265 2.99 -7.46 -9.78
N SER A 266 2.05 -7.82 -8.90
CA SER A 266 0.65 -7.43 -8.99
C SER A 266 0.47 -5.91 -8.93
N ILE A 267 1.13 -5.24 -7.98
CA ILE A 267 1.10 -3.77 -7.87
C ILE A 267 1.72 -3.12 -9.11
N LYS A 268 2.85 -3.63 -9.64
CA LYS A 268 3.46 -3.10 -10.86
C LYS A 268 2.55 -3.23 -12.08
N GLY A 269 1.76 -4.31 -12.16
CA GLY A 269 0.80 -4.57 -13.24
C GLY A 269 -0.43 -3.66 -13.24
N LEU A 270 -0.70 -2.94 -12.14
CA LEU A 270 -1.84 -2.01 -12.08
C LEU A 270 -1.66 -0.80 -13.00
N LYS A 271 -2.78 -0.34 -13.59
CA LYS A 271 -2.87 0.94 -14.30
C LYS A 271 -2.60 2.11 -13.34
N LYS A 272 -2.16 3.26 -13.88
CA LYS A 272 -1.82 4.46 -13.09
C LYS A 272 -2.96 4.91 -12.17
N THR A 273 -4.20 4.94 -12.65
CA THR A 273 -5.37 5.33 -11.83
C THR A 273 -5.58 4.44 -10.62
N LYS A 274 -5.48 3.11 -10.80
CA LYS A 274 -5.59 2.12 -9.71
C LYS A 274 -4.41 2.18 -8.73
N LYS A 275 -3.20 2.47 -9.22
CA LYS A 275 -2.03 2.75 -8.34
C LYS A 275 -2.27 3.99 -7.47
N ASN A 276 -2.79 5.07 -8.04
CA ASN A 276 -3.10 6.29 -7.29
C ASN A 276 -4.16 6.01 -6.20
N PHE A 277 -5.18 5.21 -6.53
CA PHE A 277 -6.20 4.82 -5.58
C PHE A 277 -5.66 3.91 -4.46
N LEU A 278 -4.78 2.97 -4.79
CA LEU A 278 -4.11 2.13 -3.79
C LEU A 278 -3.28 2.96 -2.80
N GLU A 279 -2.55 3.96 -3.28
CA GLU A 279 -1.78 4.90 -2.44
C GLU A 279 -2.70 5.65 -1.47
N TYR A 280 -3.86 6.12 -1.96
CA TYR A 280 -4.88 6.75 -1.13
C TYR A 280 -5.43 5.80 -0.06
N LEU A 281 -5.82 4.57 -0.44
CA LEU A 281 -6.39 3.60 0.50
C LEU A 281 -5.42 3.23 1.61
N ILE A 282 -4.16 2.94 1.28
CA ILE A 282 -3.16 2.57 2.30
C ILE A 282 -2.90 3.75 3.23
N LEU A 283 -2.79 4.98 2.69
CA LEU A 283 -2.66 6.17 3.52
C LEU A 283 -3.87 6.29 4.45
N ARG A 284 -5.09 6.19 3.92
CA ARG A 284 -6.33 6.24 4.71
C ARG A 284 -6.34 5.20 5.84
N SER A 285 -5.98 3.95 5.56
CA SER A 285 -5.93 2.89 6.57
C SER A 285 -4.89 3.12 7.67
N ILE A 286 -3.75 3.73 7.34
CA ILE A 286 -2.76 4.16 8.36
C ILE A 286 -3.34 5.29 9.21
N MET A 287 -4.03 6.26 8.60
CA MET A 287 -4.63 7.39 9.31
C MET A 287 -5.78 6.96 10.23
N GLU A 288 -6.64 6.05 9.77
CA GLU A 288 -7.74 5.47 10.57
C GLU A 288 -7.21 4.76 11.83
N ASN A 289 -5.99 4.24 11.77
CA ASN A 289 -5.32 3.53 12.86
C ASN A 289 -4.19 4.36 13.50
N TYR A 290 -4.21 5.69 13.34
CA TYR A 290 -3.12 6.56 13.78
C TYR A 290 -2.77 6.36 15.27
N GLU A 291 -3.77 6.38 16.15
CA GLU A 291 -3.58 6.17 17.60
C GLU A 291 -2.98 4.80 17.91
N PHE A 292 -3.46 3.76 17.23
CA PHE A 292 -3.04 2.38 17.45
C PHE A 292 -1.60 2.11 16.98
N LEU A 293 -1.16 2.87 15.98
CA LEU A 293 0.18 2.80 15.40
C LEU A 293 1.20 3.71 16.09
N CYS A 294 0.73 4.71 16.84
CA CYS A 294 1.61 5.63 17.56
C CYS A 294 2.53 4.86 18.52
N PRO A 295 3.86 5.12 18.52
CA PRO A 295 4.81 4.36 19.34
C PRO A 295 4.62 4.54 20.86
N ILE A 296 3.81 5.50 21.31
CA ILE A 296 3.59 5.87 22.73
C ILE A 296 2.10 6.02 23.03
N ARG A 297 1.70 5.81 24.29
CA ARG A 297 0.33 6.06 24.77
C ARG A 297 0.02 7.56 24.80
N ARG A 298 -1.22 7.91 24.47
CA ARG A 298 -1.74 9.29 24.39
C ARG A 298 -1.48 10.11 25.66
N ASP A 299 -1.46 9.46 26.83
CA ASP A 299 -1.27 10.12 28.13
C ASP A 299 0.15 10.65 28.34
N ASP A 300 1.14 10.14 27.61
CA ASP A 300 2.56 10.48 27.80
C ASP A 300 3.03 11.61 26.85
N TYR A 301 2.27 11.93 25.80
CA TYR A 301 2.66 12.96 24.81
C TYR A 301 1.46 13.55 24.07
N PRO A 302 1.29 14.89 24.03
CA PRO A 302 0.19 15.51 23.30
C PRO A 302 0.35 15.30 21.79
N LEU A 303 -0.67 14.70 21.17
CA LEU A 303 -0.76 14.50 19.72
C LEU A 303 -1.24 15.79 19.02
N GLU A 304 -0.51 16.89 19.15
CA GLU A 304 -0.96 18.23 18.71
C GLU A 304 -1.38 18.31 17.24
N ILE A 305 -0.78 17.50 16.36
CA ILE A 305 -1.09 17.47 14.93
C ILE A 305 -2.24 16.52 14.54
N GLU A 306 -2.62 15.60 15.42
CA GLU A 306 -3.63 14.57 15.13
C GLU A 306 -4.99 15.14 14.66
N PRO A 307 -5.55 16.21 15.24
CA PRO A 307 -6.81 16.77 14.76
C PRO A 307 -6.75 17.19 13.28
N TYR A 308 -5.60 17.68 12.82
CA TYR A 308 -5.40 18.09 11.43
C TYR A 308 -5.25 16.89 10.49
N PHE A 309 -4.69 15.80 11.00
CA PHE A 309 -4.65 14.52 10.31
C PHE A 309 -6.05 13.91 10.14
N GLN A 310 -6.93 14.02 11.14
CA GLN A 310 -8.31 13.53 11.03
C GLN A 310 -9.10 14.24 9.93
N ALA A 311 -8.85 15.53 9.70
CA ALA A 311 -9.47 16.27 8.59
C ALA A 311 -9.17 15.64 7.20
N PHE A 312 -8.07 14.91 7.05
CA PHE A 312 -7.80 14.13 5.83
C PHE A 312 -8.81 12.99 5.64
N LEU A 313 -9.21 12.31 6.72
CA LEU A 313 -10.19 11.21 6.69
C LEU A 313 -11.61 11.69 6.38
N ASP A 314 -11.97 12.85 6.94
CA ASP A 314 -13.26 13.52 6.70
C ASP A 314 -13.38 14.01 5.25
N THR A 315 -12.24 14.16 4.56
CA THR A 315 -12.20 14.64 3.20
C THR A 315 -12.39 13.49 2.20
N ASN A 316 -13.46 13.57 1.42
CA ASN A 316 -13.69 12.61 0.34
C ASN A 316 -12.90 12.98 -0.92
N PHE A 317 -11.75 12.33 -1.13
CA PHE A 317 -10.91 12.45 -2.32
C PHE A 317 -11.33 11.54 -3.50
N ILE A 318 -12.37 10.71 -3.37
CA ILE A 318 -12.82 9.75 -4.41
C ILE A 318 -13.98 10.32 -5.25
N GLN A 319 -13.94 10.11 -6.57
CA GLN A 319 -15.08 10.32 -7.46
C GLN A 319 -16.12 9.22 -7.22
N GLN A 320 -17.18 9.50 -6.46
CA GLN A 320 -18.24 8.54 -6.14
C GLN A 320 -19.03 8.07 -7.38
N GLU A 321 -19.04 8.85 -8.47
CA GLU A 321 -19.82 8.56 -9.68
C GLU A 321 -19.23 7.47 -10.58
N ARG A 322 -18.00 6.99 -10.31
CA ARG A 322 -17.35 5.96 -11.13
C ARG A 322 -17.07 4.70 -10.31
N LYS A 323 -17.60 3.56 -10.79
CA LYS A 323 -17.30 2.20 -10.27
C LYS A 323 -15.79 1.87 -10.24
N ASP A 324 -14.98 2.66 -10.94
CA ASP A 324 -13.53 2.46 -11.07
C ASP A 324 -12.67 3.03 -9.93
N CYS A 325 -13.26 3.61 -8.88
CA CYS A 325 -12.54 4.17 -7.72
C CYS A 325 -11.38 5.10 -8.15
N VAL A 326 -11.73 6.28 -8.69
CA VAL A 326 -10.77 7.26 -9.23
C VAL A 326 -10.73 8.48 -8.32
N LEU A 327 -9.55 9.10 -8.15
CA LEU A 327 -9.42 10.34 -7.36
C LEU A 327 -10.11 11.53 -8.04
N LYS A 328 -10.71 12.43 -7.26
CA LYS A 328 -11.36 13.66 -7.77
C LYS A 328 -10.39 14.54 -8.55
N SER A 329 -10.85 15.09 -9.67
CA SER A 329 -10.08 16.08 -10.42
C SER A 329 -10.14 17.45 -9.73
N GLN A 330 -9.33 18.40 -10.19
CA GLN A 330 -9.15 19.73 -9.59
C GLN A 330 -10.44 20.59 -9.49
N GLY A 331 -11.55 20.19 -10.14
CA GLY A 331 -12.76 21.01 -10.27
C GLY A 331 -13.95 20.69 -9.34
N SER A 332 -14.01 19.53 -8.69
CA SER A 332 -15.20 19.09 -7.91
C SER A 332 -15.05 19.23 -6.39
N VAL A 333 -14.58 20.40 -5.91
CA VAL A 333 -13.84 20.46 -4.63
C VAL A 333 -14.32 21.50 -3.60
N GLU A 334 -15.50 22.11 -3.77
CA GLU A 334 -15.96 23.18 -2.87
C GLU A 334 -16.08 22.75 -1.39
N ASN A 335 -16.53 21.52 -1.09
CA ASN A 335 -16.56 21.02 0.30
C ASN A 335 -15.18 20.71 0.90
N ILE A 336 -14.16 20.42 0.09
CA ILE A 336 -12.79 20.16 0.62
C ILE A 336 -12.13 21.49 1.03
N LYS A 337 -12.53 22.60 0.39
CA LYS A 337 -11.96 23.92 0.68
C LYS A 337 -12.23 24.39 2.11
N SER A 338 -13.43 24.15 2.63
CA SER A 338 -13.83 24.62 3.97
C SER A 338 -13.27 23.76 5.11
N VAL A 339 -13.17 22.44 4.92
CA VAL A 339 -12.77 21.51 5.98
C VAL A 339 -11.26 21.24 5.99
N PHE A 340 -10.68 20.93 4.83
CA PHE A 340 -9.31 20.41 4.79
C PHE A 340 -8.23 21.48 4.64
N LEU A 341 -8.49 22.59 3.94
CA LEU A 341 -7.45 23.60 3.72
C LEU A 341 -6.87 24.21 5.01
N PRO A 342 -7.68 24.52 6.05
CA PRO A 342 -7.14 24.95 7.34
C PRO A 342 -6.25 23.88 7.99
N ALA A 343 -6.67 22.62 7.96
CA ALA A 343 -5.88 21.52 8.50
C ALA A 343 -4.58 21.29 7.69
N LEU A 344 -4.66 21.37 6.36
CA LEU A 344 -3.50 21.30 5.48
C LEU A 344 -2.49 22.42 5.79
N LYS A 345 -2.99 23.62 6.12
CA LYS A 345 -2.15 24.73 6.59
C LYS A 345 -1.32 24.33 7.81
N MET A 346 -1.98 23.78 8.82
CA MET A 346 -1.34 23.34 10.06
C MET A 346 -0.36 22.18 9.83
N ILE A 347 -0.68 21.24 8.93
CA ILE A 347 0.22 20.13 8.58
C ILE A 347 1.50 20.65 7.90
N VAL A 348 1.38 21.61 6.98
CA VAL A 348 2.56 22.23 6.34
C VAL A 348 3.36 23.01 7.37
N GLU A 349 2.72 23.84 8.20
CA GLU A 349 3.42 24.62 9.23
C GLU A 349 4.18 23.73 10.21
N PHE A 350 3.57 22.63 10.66
CA PHE A 350 4.25 21.63 11.47
C PHE A 350 5.45 21.03 10.73
N PHE A 351 5.26 20.59 9.48
CA PHE A 351 6.33 19.99 8.68
C PHE A 351 7.49 20.96 8.41
N GLU A 352 7.20 22.25 8.27
CA GLU A 352 8.18 23.31 8.02
C GLU A 352 8.93 23.74 9.30
N ASN A 353 8.23 23.91 10.43
CA ASN A 353 8.74 24.51 11.68
C ASN A 353 9.22 23.48 12.72
N MET A 354 9.79 22.39 12.23
CA MET A 354 10.26 21.28 13.06
C MET A 354 11.52 21.56 13.88
N ASP A 355 12.16 22.70 13.67
CA ASP A 355 13.36 23.12 14.39
C ASP A 355 13.10 23.50 15.86
N ASN A 356 11.83 23.66 16.26
CA ASN A 356 11.43 23.86 17.66
C ASN A 356 11.25 22.55 18.45
N LEU A 357 11.39 21.39 17.80
CA LEU A 357 11.04 20.08 18.36
C LEU A 357 12.26 19.27 18.85
N GLU A 358 13.44 19.87 19.04
CA GLU A 358 14.58 19.13 19.60
C GLU A 358 14.29 18.65 21.03
N SER A 359 13.99 17.36 21.18
CA SER A 359 13.89 16.68 22.46
C SER A 359 14.96 15.60 22.56
N ASP A 360 15.65 15.57 23.70
CA ASP A 360 16.62 14.53 24.03
C ASP A 360 15.95 13.21 24.45
N GLU A 361 14.64 13.23 24.70
CA GLU A 361 13.90 12.05 25.12
C GLU A 361 13.61 11.13 23.93
N TRP A 362 14.07 9.87 24.03
CA TRP A 362 13.92 8.88 22.96
C TRP A 362 12.46 8.66 22.57
N SER A 363 11.58 8.64 23.56
CA SER A 363 10.13 8.52 23.45
C SER A 363 9.54 9.63 22.57
N THR A 364 9.77 10.88 22.95
CA THR A 364 9.36 12.07 22.19
C THR A 364 9.89 12.03 20.75
N ARG A 365 11.15 11.65 20.57
CA ARG A 365 11.76 11.55 19.24
C ARG A 365 11.09 10.50 18.33
N GLN A 366 10.60 9.41 18.91
CA GLN A 366 9.86 8.39 18.16
C GLN A 366 8.50 8.89 17.68
N VAL A 367 7.77 9.60 18.54
CA VAL A 367 6.48 10.22 18.17
C VAL A 367 6.67 11.30 17.12
N GLN A 368 7.70 12.15 17.26
CA GLN A 368 8.05 13.13 16.25
C GLN A 368 8.36 12.47 14.91
N LYS A 369 9.21 11.43 14.90
CA LYS A 369 9.51 10.67 13.67
C LYS A 369 8.23 10.15 13.02
N PHE A 370 7.30 9.62 13.81
CA PHE A 370 6.01 9.13 13.33
C PHE A 370 5.19 10.26 12.71
N GLN A 371 4.94 11.35 13.44
CA GLN A 371 4.19 12.54 12.98
C GLN A 371 4.77 13.14 11.70
N VAL A 372 6.10 13.15 11.57
CA VAL A 372 6.81 13.65 10.39
C VAL A 372 6.61 12.75 9.19
N LEU A 373 6.68 11.44 9.40
CA LEU A 373 6.42 10.48 8.34
C LEU A 373 4.98 10.59 7.86
N ILE A 374 4.02 10.71 8.77
CA ILE A 374 2.60 10.87 8.43
C ILE A 374 2.35 12.19 7.69
N SER A 375 2.91 13.31 8.18
CA SER A 375 2.86 14.61 7.50
C SER A 375 3.44 14.52 6.09
N PHE A 376 4.61 13.90 5.94
CA PHE A 376 5.20 13.63 4.63
C PHE A 376 4.26 12.82 3.73
N CYS A 377 3.59 11.78 4.24
CA CYS A 377 2.70 10.96 3.43
C CYS A 377 1.50 11.75 2.91
N ILE A 378 0.87 12.55 3.77
CA ILE A 378 -0.25 13.43 3.40
C ILE A 378 0.22 14.47 2.38
N LEU A 379 1.30 15.20 2.69
CA LEU A 379 1.80 16.27 1.82
C LEU A 379 2.25 15.74 0.45
N ASN A 380 2.92 14.59 0.41
CA ASN A 380 3.30 13.95 -0.84
C ASN A 380 2.06 13.56 -1.67
N PHE A 381 1.02 13.01 -1.03
CA PHE A 381 -0.24 12.69 -1.69
C PHE A 381 -0.90 13.95 -2.28
N ILE A 382 -1.01 15.03 -1.50
CA ILE A 382 -1.61 16.28 -1.94
C ILE A 382 -0.79 16.94 -3.06
N ILE A 383 0.53 17.01 -2.95
CA ILE A 383 1.39 17.56 -4.02
C ILE A 383 1.24 16.77 -5.32
N LYS A 384 1.15 15.43 -5.22
CA LYS A 384 1.10 14.55 -6.39
C LYS A 384 -0.25 14.59 -7.11
N TYR A 385 -1.37 14.69 -6.38
CA TYR A 385 -2.71 14.54 -6.97
C TYR A 385 -3.58 15.79 -6.88
N HIS A 386 -3.31 16.68 -5.93
CA HIS A 386 -4.13 17.86 -5.61
C HIS A 386 -3.27 19.12 -5.40
N LEU A 387 -2.23 19.29 -6.22
CA LEU A 387 -1.23 20.36 -6.06
C LEU A 387 -1.82 21.76 -5.85
N TRP A 388 -2.94 22.06 -6.51
CA TRP A 388 -3.63 23.33 -6.38
C TRP A 388 -3.96 23.70 -4.93
N MET A 389 -4.17 22.73 -4.03
CA MET A 389 -4.39 22.98 -2.61
C MET A 389 -3.15 23.59 -1.94
N ILE A 390 -1.96 23.06 -2.25
CA ILE A 390 -0.69 23.60 -1.73
C ILE A 390 -0.44 24.99 -2.29
N VAL A 391 -0.68 25.20 -3.58
CA VAL A 391 -0.53 26.52 -4.22
C VAL A 391 -1.49 27.54 -3.60
N HIS A 392 -2.69 27.11 -3.21
CA HIS A 392 -3.67 27.98 -2.58
C HIS A 392 -3.29 28.36 -1.14
N VAL A 393 -2.79 27.41 -0.34
CA VAL A 393 -2.47 27.65 1.07
C VAL A 393 -1.08 28.27 1.26
N PHE A 394 -0.09 27.91 0.42
CA PHE A 394 1.30 28.37 0.50
C PHE A 394 1.93 28.67 -0.88
N PRO A 395 1.45 29.70 -1.59
CA PRO A 395 1.96 30.05 -2.92
C PRO A 395 3.48 30.34 -2.91
N GLU A 396 3.95 31.10 -1.92
CA GLU A 396 5.34 31.59 -1.85
C GLU A 396 6.38 30.48 -1.55
N PHE A 397 5.96 29.42 -0.87
CA PHE A 397 6.85 28.35 -0.37
C PHE A 397 6.70 27.04 -1.14
N THR A 398 5.79 26.98 -2.11
CA THR A 398 5.43 25.73 -2.81
C THR A 398 6.66 25.02 -3.39
N ARG A 399 7.61 25.74 -3.99
CA ARG A 399 8.80 25.12 -4.58
C ARG A 399 9.75 24.52 -3.55
N VAL A 400 10.01 25.24 -2.45
CA VAL A 400 10.89 24.75 -1.38
C VAL A 400 10.26 23.53 -0.70
N LEU A 401 8.95 23.59 -0.42
CA LEU A 401 8.20 22.47 0.15
C LEU A 401 8.26 21.24 -0.75
N MET A 402 8.01 21.38 -2.05
CA MET A 402 8.15 20.27 -3.02
C MET A 402 9.54 19.64 -2.98
N SER A 403 10.59 20.47 -2.92
CA SER A 403 11.96 19.98 -2.82
C SER A 403 12.24 19.25 -1.52
N LYS A 404 11.67 19.69 -0.38
CA LYS A 404 11.75 18.97 0.90
C LYS A 404 11.05 17.62 0.83
N ILE A 405 9.88 17.54 0.21
CA ILE A 405 9.15 16.29 -0.01
C ILE A 405 9.95 15.33 -0.92
N SER A 406 10.53 15.83 -2.02
CA SER A 406 11.44 15.04 -2.88
C SER A 406 12.66 14.52 -2.11
N PHE A 407 13.25 15.36 -1.25
CA PHE A 407 14.35 14.97 -0.38
C PHE A 407 13.93 13.90 0.63
N MET A 408 12.78 14.04 1.29
CA MET A 408 12.21 13.02 2.20
C MET A 408 11.99 11.69 1.49
N PHE A 409 11.40 11.73 0.29
CA PHE A 409 11.20 10.54 -0.51
C PHE A 409 12.53 9.82 -0.82
N SER A 410 13.55 10.59 -1.19
CA SER A 410 14.91 10.08 -1.41
C SER A 410 15.55 9.54 -0.12
N LEU A 411 15.27 10.18 1.03
CA LEU A 411 15.72 9.77 2.37
C LEU A 411 15.12 8.43 2.80
N LEU A 412 13.85 8.19 2.51
CA LEU A 412 13.17 6.93 2.80
C LEU A 412 13.55 5.81 1.81
N SER A 413 14.01 6.17 0.60
CA SER A 413 14.42 5.22 -0.45
C SER A 413 15.90 4.78 -0.38
N GLN A 414 16.63 5.17 0.68
CA GLN A 414 18.10 5.17 0.70
C GLN A 414 18.79 3.82 0.53
N ASP A 415 18.13 2.72 0.89
CA ASP A 415 18.70 1.37 0.72
C ASP A 415 18.99 1.04 -0.75
N LYS A 416 18.48 1.84 -1.69
CA LYS A 416 18.64 1.62 -3.13
C LYS A 416 19.59 2.58 -3.83
N ASN A 417 19.79 3.82 -3.34
CA ASN A 417 20.54 4.82 -4.12
C ASN A 417 21.07 6.01 -3.30
N ARG A 418 22.23 5.85 -2.64
CA ARG A 418 22.90 6.96 -1.90
C ARG A 418 23.25 8.17 -2.78
N SER A 419 23.44 8.00 -4.09
CA SER A 419 23.70 9.12 -4.99
C SER A 419 22.46 9.98 -5.24
N GLN A 420 21.27 9.39 -5.28
CA GLN A 420 20.01 10.15 -5.41
C GLN A 420 19.75 11.04 -4.20
N LEU A 421 20.01 10.56 -2.97
CA LEU A 421 19.91 11.40 -1.79
C LEU A 421 20.84 12.63 -1.87
N LYS A 422 22.10 12.42 -2.30
CA LYS A 422 23.05 13.51 -2.45
C LYS A 422 22.59 14.52 -3.50
N LEU A 423 22.00 14.04 -4.61
CA LEU A 423 21.45 14.90 -5.65
C LEU A 423 20.24 15.69 -5.14
N ALA A 424 19.26 15.02 -4.53
CA ALA A 424 18.07 15.66 -3.96
C ALA A 424 18.44 16.70 -2.89
N LYS A 425 19.47 16.43 -2.07
CA LYS A 425 20.01 17.41 -1.12
C LYS A 425 20.57 18.64 -1.83
N LYS A 426 21.34 18.47 -2.91
CA LYS A 426 21.91 19.58 -3.68
C LYS A 426 20.80 20.42 -4.32
N GLU A 427 19.82 19.78 -4.94
CA GLU A 427 18.66 20.45 -5.55
C GLU A 427 17.87 21.25 -4.52
N LEU A 428 17.56 20.65 -3.36
CA LEU A 428 16.90 21.33 -2.26
C LEU A 428 17.70 22.56 -1.79
N MET A 429 19.02 22.45 -1.65
CA MET A 429 19.87 23.58 -1.24
C MET A 429 19.89 24.71 -2.28
N LEU A 430 19.95 24.39 -3.57
CA LEU A 430 19.90 25.39 -4.65
C LEU A 430 18.57 26.13 -4.68
N ILE A 431 17.45 25.39 -4.58
CA ILE A 431 16.11 25.98 -4.55
C ILE A 431 15.95 26.81 -3.27
N ALA A 432 16.41 26.34 -2.13
CA ALA A 432 16.38 27.12 -0.89
C ALA A 432 17.19 28.43 -0.99
N GLU A 433 18.29 28.44 -1.74
CA GLU A 433 19.11 29.64 -1.97
C GLU A 433 18.42 30.65 -2.89
N MET A 434 17.77 30.18 -3.96
CA MET A 434 16.97 31.04 -4.85
C MET A 434 15.80 31.75 -4.15
N TYR A 435 15.28 31.14 -3.08
CA TYR A 435 14.13 31.64 -2.32
C TYR A 435 14.53 32.18 -0.93
N GLU A 436 15.82 32.45 -0.70
CA GLU A 436 16.35 33.03 0.55
C GLU A 436 16.02 32.22 1.84
N GLN A 437 15.77 30.92 1.70
CA GLN A 437 15.38 30.01 2.79
C GLN A 437 16.47 29.01 3.19
N LYS A 438 17.68 29.18 2.66
CA LYS A 438 18.83 28.28 2.90
C LYS A 438 19.06 27.98 4.38
N TYR A 439 18.95 28.99 5.25
CA TYR A 439 19.12 28.82 6.70
C TYR A 439 18.07 27.86 7.31
N PHE A 440 16.78 28.10 7.03
CA PHE A 440 15.68 27.28 7.53
C PHE A 440 15.76 25.85 7.00
N VAL A 441 16.08 25.67 5.72
CA VAL A 441 16.25 24.35 5.11
C VAL A 441 17.42 23.59 5.73
N VAL A 442 18.54 24.26 6.03
CA VAL A 442 19.66 23.61 6.72
C VAL A 442 19.27 23.14 8.12
N LYS A 443 18.53 23.96 8.89
CA LYS A 443 18.00 23.54 10.20
C LYS A 443 17.06 22.35 10.08
N TRP A 444 16.10 22.43 9.16
CA TRP A 444 15.14 21.36 8.91
C TRP A 444 15.85 20.03 8.55
N ILE A 445 16.86 20.07 7.67
CA ILE A 445 17.68 18.88 7.33
C ILE A 445 18.39 18.33 8.57
N LYS A 446 18.90 19.18 9.46
CA LYS A 446 19.60 18.75 10.70
C LYS A 446 18.67 18.02 11.66
N VAL A 447 17.39 18.36 11.70
CA VAL A 447 16.38 17.66 12.52
C VAL A 447 15.93 16.36 11.84
N VAL A 448 15.55 16.44 10.56
CA VAL A 448 14.93 15.31 9.84
C VAL A 448 15.92 14.19 9.54
N CYS A 449 17.15 14.49 9.13
CA CYS A 449 18.11 13.45 8.77
C CYS A 449 18.37 12.47 9.94
N PRO A 450 18.68 12.91 11.16
CA PRO A 450 18.85 12.02 12.30
C PRO A 450 17.62 11.18 12.68
N LEU A 451 16.41 11.60 12.32
CA LEU A 451 15.21 10.79 12.59
C LEU A 451 15.17 9.52 11.73
N PHE A 452 15.62 9.60 10.47
CA PHE A 452 15.51 8.51 9.50
C PHE A 452 16.84 7.83 9.14
N LEU A 453 17.97 8.51 9.36
CA LEU A 453 19.30 7.93 9.24
C LEU A 453 19.69 7.30 10.57
N ALA A 454 19.50 5.99 10.69
CA ALA A 454 20.02 5.25 11.83
C ALA A 454 21.54 5.47 11.94
N LYS A 455 22.02 5.95 13.10
CA LYS A 455 23.40 5.63 13.50
C LYS A 455 23.41 4.12 13.67
N LYS A 456 24.14 3.40 12.80
CA LYS A 456 24.53 2.01 13.06
C LYS A 456 25.31 1.98 14.38
N LYS A 457 24.63 1.88 15.52
CA LYS A 457 25.25 1.33 16.71
C LYS A 457 25.25 -0.18 16.49
N SER A 458 26.41 -0.67 16.04
CA SER A 458 26.76 -2.07 16.17
C SER A 458 26.54 -2.47 17.63
N ARG A 459 25.51 -3.25 17.91
CA ARG A 459 25.51 -4.11 19.08
C ARG A 459 26.24 -5.37 18.64
N THR A 460 27.52 -5.39 18.97
CA THR A 460 28.34 -6.60 19.15
C THR A 460 27.67 -7.55 20.12
#